data_AF-A0AA37GNB0-F1
#
_entry.id   AF-A0AA37GNB0-F1
#
_cell.length_a   1.000
_cell.length_b   1.000
_cell.length_c   1.000
_cell.angle_alpha   90.00
_cell.angle_beta   90.00
_cell.angle_gamma   90.00
#
_symmetry.space_group_name_H-M   'P 1'
#
loop_
_entity.id
_entity.type
_entity.pdbx_description
1 polymer ?
#
loop_
_entity_poly.entity_id
_entity_poly.type
_entity_poly.pdbx_seq_one_letter_code
_entity_poly.pdbx_strand_id
1 'polypeptide(L)'
;MAPSLLSYVPIVNRFVSDSEQAQAIDIPAVQVHDVETDHDRRARCLKHLLRANHVNHSIIYHNLQFDNHTPHVLSSAYLLGANDRQLQTIYETEAKELEPWKESPAEVTEDDWRDLLGDKTYQRAYVDFFEDSLAYSSYDWKKVVDKFMFTGEEPLIHGLIGGLGHPLIHLGYAYEMNSKEIAIEALALAATQYNFFHKYLDEKSYSRPSPFSSKSIFELIDKLAGDKRFDGLFKEPALENLDVLFEKHENLVLEYWNAWTITDPVKQFEESQELAVALLVATIPLFHIDLVREWWMLVLAVYISLLRPKIDPDNVETDLKGRHWGHVEHEALNSQWATDSHYVKGWSSAPVVLLFVY
;
A
#
# COMPACT_ATOMS: atom_id res chain seq x y z
N MET A 1 -47.76 -11.49 9.00
CA MET A 1 -47.70 -10.58 10.16
C MET A 1 -46.28 -10.58 10.67
N ALA A 2 -45.54 -9.50 10.45
CA ALA A 2 -44.37 -9.14 11.27
C ALA A 2 -44.86 -8.32 12.49
N PRO A 3 -44.03 -7.96 13.49
CA PRO A 3 -42.70 -8.46 13.87
C PRO A 3 -42.59 -8.73 15.40
N SER A 4 -41.45 -9.26 15.88
CA SER A 4 -41.05 -9.15 17.29
C SER A 4 -39.71 -8.44 17.43
N LEU A 5 -39.78 -7.26 18.04
CA LEU A 5 -38.66 -6.46 18.53
C LEU A 5 -38.11 -7.05 19.84
N LEU A 6 -36.85 -7.47 19.82
CA LEU A 6 -35.94 -7.49 20.97
C LEU A 6 -34.61 -6.95 20.44
N SER A 7 -34.50 -5.63 20.34
CA SER A 7 -33.93 -4.74 21.35
C SER A 7 -32.40 -4.70 21.27
N TYR A 8 -31.94 -3.69 20.54
CA TYR A 8 -30.66 -3.00 20.70
C TYR A 8 -30.17 -3.03 22.16
N VAL A 9 -28.96 -3.53 22.37
CA VAL A 9 -28.17 -3.28 23.57
C VAL A 9 -26.89 -2.55 23.13
N PRO A 10 -26.63 -1.32 23.60
CA PRO A 10 -25.42 -0.59 23.27
C PRO A 10 -24.26 -1.16 24.09
N ILE A 11 -23.22 -1.68 23.44
CA ILE A 11 -22.01 -2.12 24.13
C ILE A 11 -21.06 -0.91 24.18
N VAL A 12 -21.16 -0.16 25.28
CA VAL A 12 -20.13 0.75 25.76
C VAL A 12 -19.63 0.17 27.08
N ASN A 13 -18.31 0.03 27.21
CA ASN A 13 -17.55 -0.47 28.37
C ASN A 13 -17.73 -1.95 28.70
N ARG A 14 -16.90 -2.81 28.09
CA ARG A 14 -16.41 -4.00 28.79
C ARG A 14 -14.99 -3.74 29.29
N PHE A 15 -14.85 -3.97 30.58
CA PHE A 15 -13.61 -4.09 31.31
C PHE A 15 -12.63 -5.02 30.58
N VAL A 16 -11.37 -4.60 30.58
CA VAL A 16 -10.17 -5.37 30.21
C VAL A 16 -10.34 -6.82 30.66
N SER A 17 -10.60 -7.72 29.71
CA SER A 17 -10.36 -9.15 29.88
C SER A 17 -9.02 -9.47 29.24
N ASP A 18 -8.10 -10.03 30.03
CA ASP A 18 -6.80 -10.55 29.60
C ASP A 18 -6.99 -11.83 28.76
N SER A 19 -7.52 -11.66 27.54
CA SER A 19 -7.41 -12.53 26.36
C SER A 19 -8.46 -12.10 25.32
N GLU A 20 -8.38 -10.89 24.77
CA GLU A 20 -9.16 -10.58 23.57
C GLU A 20 -8.46 -11.22 22.37
N GLN A 21 -8.99 -12.36 21.90
CA GLN A 21 -8.63 -12.88 20.57
C GLN A 21 -8.91 -11.77 19.55
N ALA A 22 -7.91 -11.45 18.72
CA ALA A 22 -8.05 -10.49 17.63
C ALA A 22 -9.30 -10.85 16.81
N GLN A 23 -10.24 -9.91 16.72
CA GLN A 23 -11.47 -10.10 15.97
C GLN A 23 -11.25 -9.63 14.53
N ALA A 24 -11.21 -10.56 13.58
CA ALA A 24 -11.16 -10.23 12.16
C ALA A 24 -12.44 -9.49 11.73
N ILE A 25 -12.28 -8.45 10.91
CA ILE A 25 -13.39 -7.79 10.23
C ILE A 25 -13.69 -8.61 8.97
N ASP A 26 -14.90 -9.15 8.88
CA ASP A 26 -15.32 -9.95 7.72
C ASP A 26 -15.66 -9.02 6.54
N ILE A 27 -14.75 -8.98 5.55
CA ILE A 27 -14.91 -8.23 4.30
C ILE A 27 -14.77 -9.23 3.15
N PRO A 28 -15.68 -9.23 2.16
CA PRO A 28 -15.55 -10.08 0.99
C PRO A 28 -14.21 -9.86 0.29
N ALA A 29 -13.53 -10.96 -0.04
CA ALA A 29 -12.30 -10.88 -0.81
C ALA A 29 -12.57 -10.27 -2.20
N VAL A 30 -11.59 -9.52 -2.71
CA VAL A 30 -11.52 -9.17 -4.13
C VAL A 30 -11.38 -10.43 -4.99
N GLN A 31 -11.49 -10.28 -6.31
CA GLN A 31 -11.20 -11.40 -7.21
C GLN A 31 -9.76 -11.87 -6.99
N VAL A 32 -9.60 -13.13 -6.57
CA VAL A 32 -8.27 -13.76 -6.47
C VAL A 32 -7.90 -14.33 -7.83
N HIS A 33 -6.75 -13.90 -8.34
CA HIS A 33 -6.15 -14.35 -9.58
C HIS A 33 -5.14 -15.45 -9.26
N ASP A 34 -5.53 -16.72 -9.36
CA ASP A 34 -4.64 -17.85 -9.04
C ASP A 34 -3.58 -18.10 -10.14
N VAL A 35 -2.61 -17.19 -10.25
CA VAL A 35 -1.57 -17.25 -11.31
C VAL A 35 -0.68 -18.47 -11.19
N GLU A 36 -0.68 -19.15 -10.03
CA GLU A 36 0.10 -20.35 -9.80
C GLU A 36 -0.41 -21.54 -10.62
N THR A 37 -1.74 -21.69 -10.75
CA THR A 37 -2.37 -22.82 -11.43
C THR A 37 -3.02 -22.46 -12.77
N ASP A 38 -3.15 -21.16 -13.07
CA ASP A 38 -3.77 -20.68 -14.30
C ASP A 38 -3.00 -21.07 -15.58
N HIS A 39 -3.73 -21.61 -16.55
CA HIS A 39 -3.24 -22.03 -17.85
C HIS A 39 -3.31 -20.91 -18.92
N ASP A 40 -3.69 -19.68 -18.56
CA ASP A 40 -3.55 -18.53 -19.43
C ASP A 40 -2.06 -18.19 -19.68
N ARG A 41 -1.75 -17.70 -20.89
CA ARG A 41 -0.38 -17.36 -21.28
C ARG A 41 0.19 -16.19 -20.46
N ARG A 42 -0.63 -15.17 -20.16
CA ARG A 42 -0.20 -14.02 -19.37
C ARG A 42 -0.01 -14.41 -17.91
N ALA A 43 -0.91 -15.20 -17.34
CA ALA A 43 -0.80 -15.67 -15.96
C ALA A 43 0.50 -16.47 -15.75
N ARG A 44 0.82 -17.40 -16.66
CA ARG A 44 2.13 -18.09 -16.64
C ARG A 44 3.31 -17.14 -16.79
N CYS A 45 3.21 -16.14 -17.67
CA CYS A 45 4.26 -15.15 -17.83
C CYS A 45 4.49 -14.38 -16.52
N LEU A 46 3.43 -13.86 -15.91
CA LEU A 46 3.48 -13.16 -14.63
C LEU A 46 4.12 -14.05 -13.56
N LYS A 47 3.64 -15.28 -13.39
CA LYS A 47 4.22 -16.27 -12.46
C LYS A 47 5.74 -16.43 -12.66
N HIS A 48 6.19 -16.62 -13.89
CA HIS A 48 7.62 -16.80 -14.18
C HIS A 48 8.44 -15.56 -13.89
N LEU A 49 7.91 -14.36 -14.17
CA LEU A 49 8.59 -13.10 -13.91
C LEU A 49 8.65 -12.78 -12.41
N LEU A 50 7.57 -13.02 -11.65
CA LEU A 50 7.56 -12.88 -10.19
C LEU A 50 8.59 -13.81 -9.55
N ARG A 51 8.64 -15.08 -9.99
CA ARG A 51 9.65 -16.03 -9.51
C ARG A 51 11.07 -15.64 -9.93
N ALA A 52 11.25 -15.12 -11.14
CA ALA A 52 12.55 -14.62 -11.57
C ALA A 52 12.99 -13.42 -10.72
N ASN A 53 12.08 -12.51 -10.36
CA ASN A 53 12.36 -11.41 -9.46
C ASN A 53 12.82 -11.93 -8.09
N HIS A 54 12.02 -12.79 -7.48
CA HIS A 54 12.27 -13.38 -6.17
C HIS A 54 13.63 -14.07 -6.06
N VAL A 55 14.02 -14.81 -7.11
CA VAL A 55 15.28 -15.55 -7.13
C VAL A 55 16.48 -14.64 -7.37
N ASN A 56 16.34 -13.62 -8.22
CA ASN A 56 17.51 -12.89 -8.72
C ASN A 56 17.76 -11.55 -8.03
N HIS A 57 16.76 -10.91 -7.42
CA HIS A 57 16.83 -9.53 -6.97
C HIS A 57 16.48 -9.37 -5.49
N SER A 58 17.23 -8.51 -4.81
CA SER A 58 16.96 -8.12 -3.42
C SER A 58 15.59 -7.44 -3.29
N ILE A 59 14.93 -7.60 -2.13
CA ILE A 59 13.67 -6.89 -1.81
C ILE A 59 13.90 -5.44 -1.38
N ILE A 60 15.10 -5.12 -0.87
CA ILE A 60 15.54 -3.76 -0.55
C ILE A 60 16.91 -3.52 -1.21
N TYR A 61 17.04 -2.43 -1.97
CA TYR A 61 18.20 -2.15 -2.82
C TYR A 61 18.71 -0.70 -2.64
N HIS A 62 19.80 -0.32 -3.32
CA HIS A 62 20.47 0.97 -3.19
C HIS A 62 20.79 1.34 -1.74
N ASN A 63 21.73 0.61 -1.13
CA ASN A 63 22.12 0.80 0.27
C ASN A 63 20.95 0.68 1.26
N LEU A 64 20.02 -0.23 0.98
CA LEU A 64 18.86 -0.54 1.82
C LEU A 64 17.86 0.62 1.98
N GLN A 65 17.81 1.50 0.98
CA GLN A 65 16.96 2.70 0.98
C GLN A 65 15.65 2.50 0.22
N PHE A 66 15.67 1.77 -0.89
CA PHE A 66 14.51 1.61 -1.76
C PHE A 66 14.00 0.17 -1.74
N ASP A 67 12.69 0.02 -1.94
CA ASP A 67 12.00 -1.27 -1.99
C ASP A 67 11.84 -1.75 -3.44
N ASN A 68 12.02 -3.04 -3.68
CA ASN A 68 11.82 -3.62 -5.01
C ASN A 68 10.33 -3.58 -5.39
N HIS A 69 10.00 -2.76 -6.38
CA HIS A 69 8.62 -2.55 -6.83
C HIS A 69 8.16 -3.48 -7.95
N THR A 70 9.02 -4.37 -8.44
CA THR A 70 8.73 -5.27 -9.56
C THR A 70 7.48 -6.11 -9.35
N PRO A 71 7.25 -6.74 -8.17
CA PRO A 71 6.03 -7.51 -7.94
C PRO A 71 4.76 -6.67 -8.09
N HIS A 72 4.80 -5.42 -7.65
CA HIS A 72 3.66 -4.52 -7.70
C HIS A 72 3.34 -4.13 -9.14
N VAL A 73 4.32 -3.59 -9.88
CA VAL A 73 4.09 -3.11 -11.26
C VAL A 73 3.67 -4.24 -12.20
N LEU A 74 4.25 -5.44 -12.05
CA LEU A 74 3.85 -6.60 -12.85
C LEU A 74 2.42 -7.04 -12.53
N SER A 75 2.05 -7.09 -11.25
CA SER A 75 0.70 -7.48 -10.83
C SER A 75 -0.34 -6.44 -11.26
N SER A 76 -0.06 -5.15 -11.07
CA SER A 76 -0.89 -4.04 -11.56
C SER A 76 -1.07 -4.10 -13.08
N ALA A 77 0.01 -4.24 -13.84
CA ALA A 77 -0.05 -4.31 -15.30
C ALA A 77 -0.88 -5.52 -15.76
N TYR A 78 -0.73 -6.67 -15.10
CA TYR A 78 -1.54 -7.85 -15.38
C TYR A 78 -3.03 -7.59 -15.12
N LEU A 79 -3.39 -7.01 -13.98
CA LEU A 79 -4.77 -6.63 -13.65
C LEU A 79 -5.36 -5.66 -14.68
N LEU A 80 -4.55 -4.72 -15.19
CA LEU A 80 -4.92 -3.75 -16.23
C LEU A 80 -4.99 -4.35 -17.65
N GLY A 81 -4.64 -5.61 -17.82
CA GLY A 81 -4.79 -6.30 -19.09
C GLY A 81 -3.51 -6.46 -19.92
N ALA A 82 -2.32 -6.24 -19.35
CA ALA A 82 -1.06 -6.37 -20.05
C ALA A 82 -0.88 -7.76 -20.68
N ASN A 83 -0.41 -7.79 -21.93
CA ASN A 83 0.00 -9.03 -22.58
C ASN A 83 1.38 -9.48 -22.08
N ASP A 84 1.77 -10.70 -22.42
CA ASP A 84 3.02 -11.31 -21.97
C ASP A 84 4.28 -10.54 -22.43
N ARG A 85 4.24 -9.91 -23.61
CA ARG A 85 5.35 -9.08 -24.10
C ARG A 85 5.48 -7.79 -23.28
N GLN A 86 4.37 -7.16 -22.92
CA GLN A 86 4.37 -5.98 -22.06
C GLN A 86 4.91 -6.31 -20.67
N LEU A 87 4.45 -7.42 -20.07
CA LEU A 87 4.97 -7.89 -18.78
C LEU A 87 6.49 -8.16 -18.82
N GLN A 88 6.98 -8.82 -19.88
CA GLN A 88 8.43 -9.01 -20.07
C GLN A 88 9.17 -7.68 -20.20
N THR A 89 8.63 -6.73 -20.96
CA THR A 89 9.25 -5.42 -21.15
C THR A 89 9.34 -4.63 -19.84
N ILE A 90 8.29 -4.69 -19.01
CA ILE A 90 8.27 -4.10 -17.67
C ILE A 90 9.37 -4.74 -16.81
N TYR A 91 9.40 -6.07 -16.72
CA TYR A 91 10.42 -6.77 -15.93
C TYR A 91 11.84 -6.46 -16.40
N GLU A 92 12.12 -6.51 -17.70
CA GLU A 92 13.43 -6.19 -18.27
C GLU A 92 13.86 -4.74 -18.02
N THR A 93 12.91 -3.83 -17.81
CA THR A 93 13.18 -2.43 -17.51
C THR A 93 13.50 -2.26 -16.03
N GLU A 94 12.64 -2.75 -15.13
CA GLU A 94 12.85 -2.71 -13.68
C GLU A 94 14.16 -3.43 -13.29
N ALA A 95 14.42 -4.62 -13.84
CA ALA A 95 15.58 -5.44 -13.52
C ALA A 95 16.94 -4.78 -13.83
N LYS A 96 17.00 -3.71 -14.63
CA LYS A 96 18.23 -2.95 -14.90
C LYS A 96 18.71 -2.15 -13.69
N GLU A 97 17.77 -1.69 -12.86
CA GLU A 97 18.05 -0.84 -11.70
C GLU A 97 18.16 -1.66 -10.40
N LEU A 98 17.70 -2.92 -10.42
CA LEU A 98 17.69 -3.79 -9.25
C LEU A 98 19.05 -4.45 -8.98
N GLU A 99 19.35 -4.63 -7.71
CA GLU A 99 20.56 -5.31 -7.25
C GLU A 99 20.28 -6.79 -6.96
N PRO A 100 21.24 -7.71 -7.22
CA PRO A 100 21.11 -9.09 -6.82
C PRO A 100 21.14 -9.24 -5.29
N TRP A 101 20.73 -10.41 -4.79
CA TRP A 101 20.85 -10.75 -3.37
C TRP A 101 22.29 -10.59 -2.86
N LYS A 102 22.42 -10.04 -1.66
CA LYS A 102 23.67 -10.00 -0.89
C LYS A 102 23.56 -10.99 0.26
N GLU A 103 24.70 -11.60 0.64
CA GLU A 103 24.78 -12.48 1.79
C GLU A 103 24.37 -11.73 3.06
N SER A 104 23.61 -12.40 3.92
CA SER A 104 23.21 -11.86 5.21
C SER A 104 24.36 -11.95 6.23
N PRO A 105 24.44 -11.06 7.24
CA PRO A 105 25.47 -11.14 8.26
C PRO A 105 25.49 -12.47 9.03
N ALA A 106 24.32 -13.08 9.24
CA ALA A 106 24.14 -14.39 9.86
C ALA A 106 22.80 -15.00 9.42
N GLU A 107 22.59 -16.27 9.75
CA GLU A 107 21.31 -16.96 9.57
C GLU A 107 20.28 -16.46 10.59
N VAL A 108 19.00 -16.46 10.20
CA VAL A 108 17.86 -16.17 11.07
C VAL A 108 17.20 -17.50 11.46
N THR A 109 16.96 -17.72 12.74
CA THR A 109 16.39 -18.96 13.27
C THR A 109 15.11 -18.70 14.07
N GLU A 110 14.38 -19.77 14.41
CA GLU A 110 13.16 -19.64 15.21
C GLU A 110 13.42 -19.05 16.62
N ASP A 111 14.64 -19.19 17.14
CA ASP A 111 15.02 -18.71 18.48
C ASP A 111 15.37 -17.21 18.51
N ASP A 112 15.87 -16.64 17.40
CA ASP A 112 16.46 -15.28 17.36
C ASP A 112 15.88 -14.35 16.29
N TRP A 113 14.93 -14.81 15.47
CA TRP A 113 14.35 -13.98 14.40
C TRP A 113 13.72 -12.67 14.89
N ARG A 114 13.26 -12.60 16.14
CA ARG A 114 12.72 -11.36 16.70
C ARG A 114 13.79 -10.35 17.11
N ASP A 115 14.97 -10.84 17.51
CA ASP A 115 16.07 -9.99 17.96
C ASP A 115 16.69 -9.17 16.82
N LEU A 116 16.42 -9.60 15.58
CA LEU A 116 16.95 -9.03 14.35
C LEU A 116 15.92 -8.16 13.60
N LEU A 117 14.75 -7.89 14.19
CA LEU A 117 13.70 -7.10 13.55
C LEU A 117 14.17 -5.66 13.30
N GLY A 118 13.78 -5.10 12.15
CA GLY A 118 14.18 -3.77 11.71
C GLY A 118 15.59 -3.67 11.11
N ASP A 119 16.40 -4.73 11.18
CA ASP A 119 17.71 -4.76 10.52
C ASP A 119 17.58 -5.24 9.06
N LYS A 120 17.56 -4.26 8.15
CA LYS A 120 17.46 -4.48 6.69
C LYS A 120 18.62 -5.30 6.11
N THR A 121 19.75 -5.43 6.81
CA THR A 121 20.88 -6.27 6.35
C THR A 121 20.54 -7.77 6.39
N TYR A 122 19.50 -8.16 7.13
CA TYR A 122 19.02 -9.54 7.24
C TYR A 122 17.96 -9.93 6.21
N GLN A 123 17.66 -9.09 5.21
CA GLN A 123 16.60 -9.36 4.22
C GLN A 123 16.71 -10.74 3.55
N ARG A 124 17.93 -11.20 3.20
CA ARG A 124 18.14 -12.51 2.59
C ARG A 124 17.85 -13.64 3.58
N ALA A 125 18.37 -13.52 4.81
CA ALA A 125 18.14 -14.52 5.85
C ALA A 125 16.68 -14.62 6.27
N TYR A 126 15.93 -13.51 6.29
CA TYR A 126 14.49 -13.57 6.54
C TYR A 126 13.73 -14.26 5.40
N VAL A 127 14.10 -14.02 4.14
CA VAL A 127 13.53 -14.77 3.01
C VAL A 127 13.79 -16.27 3.20
N ASP A 128 15.05 -16.66 3.45
CA ASP A 128 15.43 -18.06 3.70
C ASP A 128 14.61 -18.67 4.85
N PHE A 129 14.53 -17.97 5.99
CA PHE A 129 13.78 -18.40 7.17
C PHE A 129 12.28 -18.65 6.90
N PHE A 130 11.63 -17.73 6.17
CA PHE A 130 10.21 -17.90 5.84
C PHE A 130 9.99 -18.95 4.74
N GLU A 131 10.92 -19.11 3.80
CA GLU A 131 10.89 -20.21 2.82
C GLU A 131 11.02 -21.57 3.52
N ASP A 132 11.94 -21.72 4.46
CA ASP A 132 12.12 -22.96 5.22
C ASP A 132 10.90 -23.29 6.07
N SER A 133 10.21 -22.27 6.59
CA SER A 133 8.96 -22.42 7.33
C SER A 133 7.81 -23.04 6.50
N LEU A 134 7.90 -23.01 5.16
CA LEU A 134 6.92 -23.66 4.29
C LEU A 134 6.94 -25.19 4.43
N ALA A 135 8.12 -25.78 4.69
CA ALA A 135 8.26 -27.24 4.81
C ALA A 135 7.40 -27.80 5.95
N TYR A 136 7.30 -27.05 7.06
CA TYR A 136 6.48 -27.40 8.22
C TYR A 136 5.00 -27.05 8.05
N SER A 137 4.66 -26.29 7.01
CA SER A 137 3.32 -25.76 6.75
C SER A 137 2.60 -26.48 5.59
N SER A 138 3.07 -27.67 5.20
CA SER A 138 2.58 -28.40 4.01
C SER A 138 2.70 -27.57 2.71
N TYR A 139 3.69 -26.68 2.63
CA TYR A 139 3.89 -25.72 1.54
C TYR A 139 2.72 -24.73 1.32
N ASP A 140 1.86 -24.57 2.32
CA ASP A 140 0.82 -23.55 2.31
C ASP A 140 1.36 -22.25 2.91
N TRP A 141 1.64 -21.27 2.05
CA TRP A 141 2.18 -19.98 2.47
C TRP A 141 1.23 -19.21 3.37
N LYS A 142 -0.09 -19.42 3.25
CA LYS A 142 -1.07 -18.73 4.10
C LYS A 142 -0.90 -19.13 5.55
N LYS A 143 -0.55 -20.39 5.83
CA LYS A 143 -0.23 -20.84 7.20
C LYS A 143 1.05 -20.23 7.76
N VAL A 144 2.05 -19.98 6.91
CA VAL A 144 3.28 -19.29 7.31
C VAL A 144 2.96 -17.84 7.66
N VAL A 145 2.18 -17.15 6.81
CA VAL A 145 1.67 -15.81 7.11
C VAL A 145 0.85 -15.84 8.39
N ASP A 146 -0.09 -16.78 8.57
CA ASP A 146 -0.90 -16.91 9.79
C ASP A 146 -0.03 -17.00 11.04
N LYS A 147 1.00 -17.86 11.02
CA LYS A 147 1.95 -18.06 12.11
C LYS A 147 2.67 -16.75 12.48
N PHE A 148 3.33 -16.11 11.53
CA PHE A 148 4.25 -15.00 11.85
C PHE A 148 3.57 -13.62 11.84
N MET A 149 2.53 -13.44 11.04
CA MET A 149 1.85 -12.16 10.87
C MET A 149 0.87 -11.86 11.99
N PHE A 150 0.14 -12.86 12.48
CA PHE A 150 -1.04 -12.64 13.32
C PHE A 150 -0.97 -13.28 14.71
N THR A 151 0.09 -14.03 15.03
CA THR A 151 0.23 -14.69 16.35
C THR A 151 1.40 -14.14 17.16
N GLY A 152 1.34 -14.32 18.49
CA GLY A 152 2.33 -13.82 19.45
C GLY A 152 1.84 -12.60 20.23
N GLU A 153 2.63 -12.15 21.19
CA GLU A 153 2.34 -10.95 22.00
C GLU A 153 2.53 -9.66 21.19
N GLU A 154 3.48 -9.67 20.27
CA GLU A 154 3.87 -8.55 19.39
C GLU A 154 3.88 -9.03 17.92
N PRO A 155 2.71 -9.30 17.34
CA PRO A 155 2.60 -9.90 16.00
C PRO A 155 3.08 -8.93 14.91
N LEU A 156 3.63 -9.44 13.80
CA LEU A 156 4.18 -8.59 12.73
C LEU A 156 3.13 -7.67 12.09
N ILE A 157 1.84 -7.99 12.19
CA ILE A 157 0.75 -7.13 11.70
C ILE A 157 0.82 -5.71 12.28
N HIS A 158 1.31 -5.55 13.52
CA HIS A 158 1.43 -4.24 14.14
C HIS A 158 2.54 -3.37 13.52
N GLY A 159 3.46 -3.96 12.77
CA GLY A 159 4.54 -3.28 12.06
C GLY A 159 4.30 -3.03 10.57
N LEU A 160 3.12 -3.37 10.02
CA LEU A 160 2.88 -3.37 8.57
C LEU A 160 2.94 -1.99 7.89
N ILE A 161 2.79 -0.91 8.65
CA ILE A 161 2.95 0.46 8.14
C ILE A 161 4.42 0.93 8.13
N GLY A 162 5.34 0.12 8.66
CA GLY A 162 6.78 0.31 8.52
C GLY A 162 7.19 0.34 7.05
N GLY A 163 8.31 1.02 6.77
CA GLY A 163 8.77 1.16 5.39
C GLY A 163 7.75 1.83 4.46
N LEU A 164 6.97 2.79 4.94
CA LEU A 164 5.89 3.45 4.18
C LEU A 164 4.79 2.50 3.69
N GLY A 165 4.59 1.37 4.39
CA GLY A 165 3.52 0.41 4.08
C GLY A 165 3.88 -0.62 3.01
N HIS A 166 5.12 -0.68 2.52
CA HIS A 166 5.54 -1.71 1.56
C HIS A 166 5.27 -3.16 1.98
N PRO A 167 5.39 -3.55 3.27
CA PRO A 167 5.01 -4.89 3.71
C PRO A 167 3.52 -5.17 3.49
N LEU A 168 2.66 -4.20 3.83
CA LEU A 168 1.21 -4.30 3.65
C LEU A 168 0.82 -4.38 2.17
N ILE A 169 1.45 -3.57 1.32
CA ILE A 169 1.22 -3.56 -0.13
C ILE A 169 1.64 -4.90 -0.75
N HIS A 170 2.83 -5.42 -0.40
CA HIS A 170 3.25 -6.74 -0.85
C HIS A 170 2.28 -7.83 -0.40
N LEU A 171 1.84 -7.81 0.86
CA LEU A 171 0.89 -8.78 1.38
C LEU A 171 -0.45 -8.74 0.61
N GLY A 172 -0.93 -7.55 0.26
CA GLY A 172 -2.12 -7.39 -0.58
C GLY A 172 -1.97 -8.09 -1.93
N TYR A 173 -0.88 -7.83 -2.65
CA TYR A 173 -0.59 -8.51 -3.93
C TYR A 173 -0.38 -10.02 -3.78
N ALA A 174 0.19 -10.48 -2.66
CA ALA A 174 0.36 -11.91 -2.40
C ALA A 174 -1.00 -12.62 -2.34
N TYR A 175 -1.98 -12.04 -1.65
CA TYR A 175 -3.35 -12.57 -1.59
C TYR A 175 -4.09 -12.42 -2.92
N GLU A 176 -4.01 -11.27 -3.58
CA GLU A 176 -4.73 -11.01 -4.83
C GLU A 176 -4.21 -11.88 -5.99
N MET A 177 -2.90 -12.11 -6.08
CA MET A 177 -2.27 -12.97 -7.10
C MET A 177 -2.09 -14.43 -6.64
N ASN A 178 -2.52 -14.78 -5.42
CA ASN A 178 -2.25 -16.07 -4.79
C ASN A 178 -0.76 -16.52 -4.91
N SER A 179 0.18 -15.57 -4.77
CA SER A 179 1.60 -15.80 -5.04
C SER A 179 2.39 -16.04 -3.75
N LYS A 180 3.00 -17.24 -3.65
CA LYS A 180 3.86 -17.62 -2.53
C LYS A 180 5.13 -16.77 -2.49
N GLU A 181 5.75 -16.50 -3.64
CA GLU A 181 6.96 -15.68 -3.73
C GLU A 181 6.72 -14.28 -3.15
N ILE A 182 5.63 -13.60 -3.54
CA ILE A 182 5.28 -12.29 -2.99
C ILE A 182 4.95 -12.39 -1.49
N ALA A 183 4.32 -13.48 -1.03
CA ALA A 183 4.00 -13.67 0.39
C ALA A 183 5.26 -13.77 1.27
N ILE A 184 6.29 -14.49 0.80
CA ILE A 184 7.57 -14.61 1.49
C ILE A 184 8.29 -13.25 1.51
N GLU A 185 8.30 -12.53 0.38
CA GLU A 185 8.85 -11.17 0.31
C GLU A 185 8.11 -10.21 1.27
N ALA A 186 6.79 -10.31 1.38
CA ALA A 186 5.98 -9.51 2.30
C ALA A 186 6.37 -9.75 3.76
N LEU A 187 6.58 -11.01 4.16
CA LEU A 187 7.03 -11.36 5.51
C LEU A 187 8.44 -10.84 5.79
N ALA A 188 9.37 -10.98 4.83
CA ALA A 188 10.72 -10.48 4.97
C ALA A 188 10.75 -8.94 5.03
N LEU A 189 9.92 -8.24 4.26
CA LEU A 189 9.74 -6.79 4.38
C LEU A 189 9.13 -6.41 5.74
N ALA A 190 8.11 -7.12 6.21
CA ALA A 190 7.50 -6.87 7.53
C ALA A 190 8.53 -7.01 8.66
N ALA A 191 9.44 -7.98 8.56
CA ALA A 191 10.51 -8.18 9.54
C ALA A 191 11.61 -7.11 9.44
N THR A 192 12.09 -6.81 8.23
CA THR A 192 13.20 -5.87 8.01
C THR A 192 12.82 -4.40 8.10
N GLN A 193 11.55 -4.06 7.90
CA GLN A 193 11.02 -2.70 8.01
C GLN A 193 10.21 -2.50 9.31
N TYR A 194 10.23 -3.50 10.21
CA TYR A 194 9.69 -3.38 11.55
C TYR A 194 10.35 -2.20 12.27
N ASN A 195 9.53 -1.30 12.80
CA ASN A 195 9.99 -0.06 13.43
C ASN A 195 9.06 0.32 14.58
N PHE A 196 9.36 1.44 15.26
CA PHE A 196 8.69 1.90 16.47
C PHE A 196 7.15 2.04 16.39
N PHE A 197 6.52 1.99 15.20
CA PHE A 197 5.06 2.07 15.09
C PHE A 197 4.34 0.93 15.82
N HIS A 198 4.95 -0.25 15.91
CA HIS A 198 4.35 -1.43 16.55
C HIS A 198 3.89 -1.15 17.99
N LYS A 199 4.68 -0.38 18.75
CA LYS A 199 4.43 -0.08 20.17
C LYS A 199 3.07 0.55 20.42
N TYR A 200 2.53 1.31 19.45
CA TYR A 200 1.23 1.98 19.60
C TYR A 200 0.06 0.98 19.63
N LEU A 201 0.27 -0.23 19.10
CA LEU A 201 -0.70 -1.32 19.11
C LEU A 201 -0.35 -2.38 20.17
N ASP A 202 0.94 -2.63 20.41
CA ASP A 202 1.41 -3.59 21.42
C ASP A 202 1.18 -3.11 22.85
N GLU A 203 1.47 -1.84 23.14
CA GLU A 203 1.42 -1.30 24.49
C GLU A 203 0.10 -0.57 24.79
N LYS A 204 -0.71 -1.16 25.67
CA LYS A 204 -2.02 -0.59 26.11
C LYS A 204 -1.93 0.84 26.65
N SER A 205 -0.76 1.31 27.10
CA SER A 205 -0.56 2.68 27.59
C SER A 205 -0.78 3.76 26.54
N TYR A 206 -0.65 3.45 25.25
CA TYR A 206 -0.88 4.39 24.16
C TYR A 206 -2.36 4.58 23.84
N SER A 207 -3.19 3.56 24.06
CA SER A 207 -4.65 3.61 23.92
C SER A 207 -5.30 4.24 25.16
N ARG A 208 -5.53 5.55 25.11
CA ARG A 208 -6.00 6.35 26.26
C ARG A 208 -7.08 7.35 25.85
N PRO A 209 -7.93 7.84 26.77
CA PRO A 209 -8.97 8.81 26.43
C PRO A 209 -8.39 10.09 25.80
N SER A 210 -9.00 10.54 24.70
CA SER A 210 -8.72 11.84 24.07
C SER A 210 -9.68 12.93 24.58
N PRO A 211 -9.30 14.23 24.61
CA PRO A 211 -10.18 15.33 25.00
C PRO A 211 -11.44 15.49 24.12
N PHE A 212 -11.42 14.88 22.93
CA PHE A 212 -12.54 14.83 22.00
C PHE A 212 -12.61 13.46 21.33
N SER A 213 -13.73 13.20 20.65
CA SER A 213 -13.93 11.97 19.89
C SER A 213 -14.76 12.23 18.64
N SER A 214 -14.46 11.54 17.55
CA SER A 214 -15.34 11.49 16.38
C SER A 214 -15.36 10.08 15.79
N LYS A 215 -16.48 9.75 15.13
CA LYS A 215 -16.61 8.54 14.30
C LYS A 215 -16.13 8.78 12.86
N SER A 216 -16.11 10.04 12.41
CA SER A 216 -15.73 10.41 11.05
C SER A 216 -14.25 10.79 11.01
N ILE A 217 -13.49 10.11 10.15
CA ILE A 217 -12.06 10.43 9.97
C ILE A 217 -11.88 11.78 9.23
N PHE A 218 -12.85 12.18 8.40
CA PHE A 218 -12.87 13.50 7.76
C PHE A 218 -13.03 14.63 8.78
N GLU A 219 -13.89 14.47 9.78
CA GLU A 219 -14.02 15.47 10.86
C GLU A 219 -12.72 15.58 11.67
N LEU A 220 -12.01 14.46 11.89
CA LEU A 220 -10.72 14.45 12.57
C LEU A 220 -9.65 15.18 11.77
N ILE A 221 -9.58 14.94 10.45
CA ILE A 221 -8.65 15.66 9.57
C ILE A 221 -8.99 17.15 9.44
N ASP A 222 -10.25 17.52 9.30
CA ASP A 222 -10.67 18.93 9.28
C ASP A 222 -10.28 19.63 10.59
N LYS A 223 -10.48 18.94 11.71
CA LYS A 223 -10.05 19.44 13.02
C LYS A 223 -8.53 19.51 13.15
N LEU A 224 -7.78 18.59 12.55
CA LEU A 224 -6.32 18.58 12.53
C LEU A 224 -5.79 19.77 11.70
N ALA A 225 -6.37 20.01 10.52
CA ALA A 225 -6.03 21.11 9.64
C ALA A 225 -6.27 22.50 10.28
N GLY A 226 -7.27 22.60 11.17
CA GLY A 226 -7.55 23.82 11.94
C GLY A 226 -6.77 23.97 13.25
N ASP A 227 -5.96 22.99 13.64
CA ASP A 227 -5.25 23.00 14.92
C ASP A 227 -3.91 23.73 14.85
N LYS A 228 -3.91 24.95 15.39
CA LYS A 228 -2.75 25.84 15.42
C LYS A 228 -1.53 25.29 16.16
N ARG A 229 -1.67 24.18 16.92
CA ARG A 229 -0.52 23.49 17.54
C ARG A 229 0.41 22.86 16.50
N PHE A 230 -0.10 22.59 15.29
CA PHE A 230 0.68 22.06 14.17
C PHE A 230 1.29 23.16 13.28
N ASP A 231 0.94 24.44 13.49
CA ASP A 231 1.45 25.55 12.69
C ASP A 231 2.97 25.69 12.85
N GLY A 232 3.69 25.69 11.72
CA GLY A 232 5.12 25.96 11.68
C GLY A 232 6.01 24.87 12.27
N LEU A 233 5.49 23.65 12.51
CA LEU A 233 6.30 22.51 12.94
C LEU A 233 7.39 22.17 11.92
N PHE A 234 7.06 22.28 10.63
CA PHE A 234 7.97 21.99 9.52
C PHE A 234 7.99 23.14 8.52
N LYS A 235 9.15 23.36 7.89
CA LYS A 235 9.31 24.42 6.88
C LYS A 235 8.80 23.99 5.51
N GLU A 236 9.05 22.74 5.15
CA GLU A 236 8.71 22.17 3.85
C GLU A 236 8.10 20.76 4.06
N PRO A 237 7.19 20.32 3.16
CA PRO A 237 6.73 18.94 3.13
C PRO A 237 7.90 17.98 2.84
N ALA A 238 8.10 17.00 3.70
CA ALA A 238 9.20 16.03 3.62
C ALA A 238 8.84 14.78 4.44
N LEU A 239 9.19 13.58 3.96
CA LEU A 239 8.94 12.33 4.70
C LEU A 239 9.79 12.26 5.97
N GLU A 240 10.96 12.90 5.97
CA GLU A 240 11.87 13.02 7.11
C GLU A 240 11.25 13.78 8.29
N ASN A 241 10.15 14.51 8.06
CA ASN A 241 9.40 15.15 9.15
C ASN A 241 8.72 14.13 10.08
N LEU A 242 8.49 12.89 9.62
CA LEU A 242 7.84 11.82 10.40
C LEU A 242 8.60 11.53 11.70
N ASP A 243 9.91 11.34 11.61
CA ASP A 243 10.74 11.01 12.79
C ASP A 243 10.68 12.14 13.82
N VAL A 244 10.80 13.39 13.36
CA VAL A 244 10.72 14.57 14.22
C VAL A 244 9.32 14.74 14.84
N LEU A 245 8.26 14.43 14.08
CA LEU A 245 6.88 14.49 14.55
C LEU A 245 6.67 13.53 15.71
N PHE A 246 7.09 12.27 15.58
CA PHE A 246 6.93 11.28 16.64
C PHE A 246 7.94 11.44 17.78
N GLU A 247 9.13 11.99 17.54
CA GLU A 247 10.09 12.28 18.61
C GLU A 247 9.63 13.45 19.50
N LYS A 248 9.13 14.54 18.90
CA LYS A 248 8.89 15.80 19.62
C LYS A 248 7.42 16.12 19.87
N HIS A 249 6.53 15.55 19.07
CA HIS A 249 5.11 15.91 19.05
C HIS A 249 4.18 14.68 19.11
N GLU A 250 4.70 13.52 19.56
CA GLU A 250 3.95 12.26 19.70
C GLU A 250 2.57 12.45 20.34
N ASN A 251 2.50 13.20 21.44
CA ASN A 251 1.27 13.44 22.17
C ASN A 251 0.19 14.16 21.34
N LEU A 252 0.59 15.04 20.40
CA LEU A 252 -0.36 15.71 19.50
C LEU A 252 -0.95 14.70 18.51
N VAL A 253 -0.12 13.83 17.94
CA VAL A 253 -0.58 12.76 17.02
C VAL A 253 -1.53 11.80 17.76
N LEU A 254 -1.13 11.37 18.96
CA LEU A 254 -1.91 10.45 19.78
C LEU A 254 -3.26 11.02 20.23
N GLU A 255 -3.40 12.35 20.34
CA GLU A 255 -4.68 12.98 20.65
C GLU A 255 -5.72 12.71 19.54
N TYR A 256 -5.30 12.75 18.27
CA TYR A 256 -6.16 12.48 17.12
C TYR A 256 -6.35 10.98 16.88
N TRP A 257 -5.29 10.18 17.02
CA TRP A 257 -5.37 8.73 16.91
C TRP A 257 -6.38 8.15 17.92
N ASN A 258 -6.28 8.56 19.20
CA ASN A 258 -7.22 8.12 20.24
C ASN A 258 -8.62 8.75 20.14
N ALA A 259 -8.79 9.82 19.35
CA ALA A 259 -10.11 10.44 19.15
C ALA A 259 -11.00 9.63 18.19
N TRP A 260 -10.42 8.72 17.41
CA TRP A 260 -11.19 7.95 16.44
C TRP A 260 -11.98 6.83 17.11
N THR A 261 -13.30 7.01 17.17
CA THR A 261 -14.21 6.02 17.73
C THR A 261 -14.71 5.08 16.64
N ILE A 262 -14.24 3.84 16.66
CA ILE A 262 -14.66 2.81 15.71
C ILE A 262 -15.93 2.13 16.23
N THR A 263 -17.03 2.28 15.50
CA THR A 263 -18.32 1.60 15.78
C THR A 263 -18.86 0.81 14.60
N ASP A 264 -18.41 1.12 13.39
CA ASP A 264 -18.70 0.39 12.15
C ASP A 264 -17.36 0.21 11.39
N PRO A 265 -16.57 -0.81 11.75
CA PRO A 265 -15.19 -0.93 11.28
C PRO A 265 -15.09 -1.11 9.76
N VAL A 266 -16.07 -1.72 9.10
CA VAL A 266 -16.07 -1.88 7.63
C VAL A 266 -16.21 -0.53 6.96
N LYS A 267 -17.25 0.22 7.33
CA LYS A 267 -17.52 1.54 6.74
C LYS A 267 -16.41 2.54 7.08
N GLN A 268 -15.92 2.52 8.31
CA GLN A 268 -14.88 3.45 8.74
C GLN A 268 -13.51 3.12 8.13
N PHE A 269 -13.25 1.84 7.84
CA PHE A 269 -12.10 1.45 7.03
C PHE A 269 -12.24 1.98 5.60
N GLU A 270 -13.38 1.82 4.95
CA GLU A 270 -13.68 2.42 3.63
C GLU A 270 -13.48 3.95 3.63
N GLU A 271 -14.02 4.67 4.61
CA GLU A 271 -13.83 6.13 4.75
C GLU A 271 -12.35 6.51 4.92
N SER A 272 -11.57 5.71 5.67
CA SER A 272 -10.13 5.95 5.84
C SER A 272 -9.36 5.81 4.53
N GLN A 273 -9.81 4.90 3.68
CA GLN A 273 -9.27 4.70 2.35
C GLN A 273 -9.62 5.87 1.41
N GLU A 274 -10.88 6.29 1.36
CA GLU A 274 -11.30 7.47 0.60
C GLU A 274 -10.50 8.72 0.98
N LEU A 275 -10.28 8.93 2.28
CA LEU A 275 -9.49 10.04 2.78
C LEU A 275 -8.02 9.97 2.34
N ALA A 276 -7.39 8.79 2.39
CA ALA A 276 -6.01 8.62 1.95
C ALA A 276 -5.84 8.99 0.47
N VAL A 277 -6.78 8.57 -0.39
CA VAL A 277 -6.81 8.96 -1.82
C VAL A 277 -7.00 10.47 -1.96
N ALA A 278 -7.95 11.06 -1.23
CA ALA A 278 -8.24 12.49 -1.29
C ALA A 278 -7.03 13.33 -0.86
N LEU A 279 -6.33 12.93 0.21
CA LEU A 279 -5.10 13.57 0.65
C LEU A 279 -4.04 13.50 -0.42
N LEU A 280 -3.77 12.33 -1.00
CA LEU A 280 -2.77 12.21 -2.06
C LEU A 280 -3.08 13.15 -3.23
N VAL A 281 -4.31 13.09 -3.76
CA VAL A 281 -4.72 13.91 -4.91
C VAL A 281 -4.59 15.41 -4.59
N ALA A 282 -4.81 15.80 -3.34
CA ALA A 282 -4.64 17.18 -2.90
C ALA A 282 -3.18 17.59 -2.67
N THR A 283 -2.29 16.63 -2.33
CA THR A 283 -0.92 16.93 -1.87
C THR A 283 0.19 16.65 -2.87
N ILE A 284 -0.01 15.87 -3.95
CA ILE A 284 1.00 15.73 -5.02
C ILE A 284 1.14 17.10 -5.72
N PRO A 285 2.21 17.87 -5.46
CA PRO A 285 2.33 19.24 -5.95
C PRO A 285 3.25 19.25 -7.16
N LEU A 286 2.94 18.50 -8.22
CA LEU A 286 3.62 18.63 -9.49
C LEU A 286 2.60 18.43 -10.62
N PHE A 287 2.38 19.53 -11.36
CA PHE A 287 1.73 19.56 -12.68
C PHE A 287 0.20 19.57 -12.78
N HIS A 288 -0.52 20.19 -11.85
CA HIS A 288 -1.86 20.69 -12.20
C HIS A 288 -1.78 22.08 -12.82
N ILE A 289 -1.17 23.06 -12.16
CA ILE A 289 -1.19 24.44 -12.69
C ILE A 289 -0.14 24.66 -13.78
N ASP A 290 1.11 24.21 -13.60
CA ASP A 290 2.15 24.46 -14.61
C ASP A 290 1.97 23.61 -15.87
N LEU A 291 1.50 22.37 -15.77
CA LEU A 291 1.12 21.57 -16.94
C LEU A 291 -0.16 22.08 -17.59
N VAL A 292 -1.16 22.53 -16.82
CA VAL A 292 -2.32 23.22 -17.41
C VAL A 292 -1.87 24.51 -18.09
N ARG A 293 -0.88 25.22 -17.55
CA ARG A 293 -0.31 26.44 -18.15
C ARG A 293 0.54 26.15 -19.38
N GLU A 294 1.34 25.10 -19.39
CA GLU A 294 2.13 24.65 -20.54
C GLU A 294 1.23 24.10 -21.64
N TRP A 295 0.23 23.31 -21.27
CA TRP A 295 -0.82 22.84 -22.17
C TRP A 295 -1.62 24.01 -22.74
N TRP A 296 -2.01 24.98 -21.90
CA TRP A 296 -2.66 26.21 -22.34
C TRP A 296 -1.75 27.02 -23.27
N MET A 297 -0.45 27.08 -22.99
CA MET A 297 0.53 27.75 -23.84
C MET A 297 0.68 27.05 -25.19
N LEU A 298 0.66 25.72 -25.23
CA LEU A 298 0.64 24.92 -26.46
C LEU A 298 -0.66 25.15 -27.25
N VAL A 299 -1.82 25.14 -26.59
CA VAL A 299 -3.13 25.43 -27.19
C VAL A 299 -3.14 26.82 -27.80
N LEU A 300 -2.64 27.83 -27.08
CA LEU A 300 -2.50 29.20 -27.58
C LEU A 300 -1.55 29.26 -28.77
N ALA A 301 -0.38 28.61 -28.69
CA ALA A 301 0.60 28.59 -29.77
C ALA A 301 0.00 27.96 -31.04
N VAL A 302 -0.63 26.79 -30.93
CA VAL A 302 -1.28 26.10 -32.05
C VAL A 302 -2.45 26.93 -32.60
N TYR A 303 -3.31 27.47 -31.76
CA TYR A 303 -4.45 28.30 -32.19
C TYR A 303 -4.01 29.56 -32.94
N ILE A 304 -2.95 30.23 -32.45
CA ILE A 304 -2.37 31.41 -33.10
C ILE A 304 -1.68 31.01 -34.42
N SER A 305 -0.92 29.92 -34.44
CA SER A 305 -0.27 29.37 -35.65
C SER A 305 -1.27 28.96 -36.72
N LEU A 306 -2.49 28.58 -36.33
CA LEU A 306 -3.61 28.28 -37.24
C LEU A 306 -4.43 29.53 -37.61
N LEU A 307 -3.92 30.74 -37.34
CA LEU A 307 -4.55 32.04 -37.63
C LEU A 307 -5.83 32.35 -36.84
N ARG A 308 -5.99 31.77 -35.65
CA ARG A 308 -7.10 32.04 -34.71
C ARG A 308 -8.48 31.84 -35.36
N PRO A 309 -8.77 30.64 -35.89
CA PRO A 309 -10.07 30.36 -36.51
C PRO A 309 -11.17 30.47 -35.45
N LYS A 310 -12.32 31.05 -35.78
CA LYS A 310 -13.44 31.14 -34.83
C LYS A 310 -13.85 29.73 -34.38
N ILE A 311 -13.72 29.43 -33.08
CA ILE A 311 -14.12 28.14 -32.51
C ILE A 311 -15.65 28.10 -32.49
N ASP A 312 -16.21 27.18 -33.28
CA ASP A 312 -17.63 26.89 -33.30
C ASP A 312 -17.93 25.80 -32.25
N PRO A 313 -18.76 26.07 -31.22
CA PRO A 313 -19.12 25.06 -30.22
C PRO A 313 -19.73 23.80 -30.84
N ASP A 314 -20.36 23.89 -32.01
CA ASP A 314 -20.94 22.76 -32.72
C ASP A 314 -19.87 21.85 -33.38
N ASN A 315 -18.61 22.30 -33.44
CA ASN A 315 -17.45 21.51 -33.90
C ASN A 315 -16.63 20.89 -32.75
N VAL A 316 -17.02 21.15 -31.49
CA VAL A 316 -16.39 20.54 -30.31
C VAL A 316 -17.24 19.34 -29.88
N GLU A 317 -16.70 18.15 -30.14
CA GLU A 317 -17.39 16.90 -29.87
C GLU A 317 -17.42 16.62 -28.35
N THR A 318 -18.58 16.88 -27.74
CA THR A 318 -18.89 16.57 -26.33
C THR A 318 -19.19 15.09 -26.11
N ASP A 319 -19.29 14.33 -27.20
CA ASP A 319 -19.26 12.88 -27.18
C ASP A 319 -17.84 12.43 -26.79
N LEU A 320 -17.75 11.59 -25.74
CA LEU A 320 -16.50 10.93 -25.32
C LEU A 320 -15.87 10.10 -26.46
N LYS A 321 -16.55 10.00 -27.61
CA LYS A 321 -16.22 9.20 -28.80
C LYS A 321 -16.00 7.74 -28.42
N GLY A 322 -16.79 7.26 -27.47
CA GLY A 322 -16.65 5.92 -26.91
C GLY A 322 -15.36 5.69 -26.13
N ARG A 323 -14.69 6.72 -25.58
CA ARG A 323 -13.61 6.50 -24.60
C ARG A 323 -14.23 6.06 -23.26
N HIS A 324 -13.78 4.91 -22.79
CA HIS A 324 -14.30 4.10 -21.68
C HIS A 324 -13.09 3.56 -20.91
N TRP A 325 -13.29 2.76 -19.84
CA TRP A 325 -12.17 2.22 -19.05
C TRP A 325 -11.06 1.57 -19.88
N GLY A 326 -11.38 0.95 -21.03
CA GLY A 326 -10.39 0.42 -21.96
C GLY A 326 -9.43 1.48 -22.57
N HIS A 327 -9.80 2.76 -22.62
CA HIS A 327 -8.88 3.84 -22.99
C HIS A 327 -7.90 4.15 -21.85
N VAL A 328 -8.34 4.08 -20.60
CA VAL A 328 -7.48 4.27 -19.42
C VAL A 328 -6.47 3.13 -19.31
N GLU A 329 -6.94 1.89 -19.45
CA GLU A 329 -6.08 0.68 -19.54
C GLU A 329 -5.07 0.80 -20.69
N HIS A 330 -5.51 1.34 -21.83
CA HIS A 330 -4.63 1.58 -22.97
C HIS A 330 -3.51 2.59 -22.66
N GLU A 331 -3.83 3.74 -22.07
CA GLU A 331 -2.83 4.76 -21.71
C GLU A 331 -1.86 4.25 -20.62
N ALA A 332 -2.37 3.53 -19.62
CA ALA A 332 -1.55 2.93 -18.58
C ALA A 332 -0.49 1.96 -19.15
N LEU A 333 -0.85 1.19 -20.19
CA LEU A 333 -0.02 0.11 -20.72
C LEU A 333 0.73 0.43 -22.02
N ASN A 334 0.44 1.55 -22.68
CA ASN A 334 1.02 1.89 -23.99
C ASN A 334 1.62 3.31 -24.07
N SER A 335 1.54 4.09 -22.99
CA SER A 335 2.22 5.39 -22.93
C SER A 335 3.72 5.26 -22.68
N GLN A 336 4.44 6.39 -22.75
CA GLN A 336 5.86 6.46 -22.38
C GLN A 336 6.13 6.10 -20.91
N TRP A 337 5.09 6.09 -20.07
CA TRP A 337 5.15 5.79 -18.63
C TRP A 337 4.74 4.34 -18.32
N ALA A 338 4.47 3.50 -19.34
CA ALA A 338 3.97 2.13 -19.15
C ALA A 338 4.96 1.18 -18.44
N THR A 339 6.21 1.60 -18.26
CA THR A 339 7.23 0.89 -17.48
C THR A 339 7.53 1.57 -16.15
N ASP A 340 6.93 2.71 -15.83
CA ASP A 340 7.09 3.37 -14.54
C ASP A 340 6.20 2.70 -13.50
N SER A 341 6.82 2.18 -12.45
CA SER A 341 6.11 1.39 -11.44
C SER A 341 5.06 2.20 -10.68
N HIS A 342 5.27 3.49 -10.45
CA HIS A 342 4.35 4.31 -9.66
C HIS A 342 3.19 4.78 -10.52
N TYR A 343 3.46 5.11 -11.78
CA TYR A 343 2.44 5.43 -12.76
C TYR A 343 1.47 4.27 -12.96
N VAL A 344 1.97 3.07 -13.30
CA VAL A 344 1.11 1.91 -13.63
C VAL A 344 0.32 1.42 -12.41
N LYS A 345 0.93 1.40 -11.21
CA LYS A 345 0.23 1.02 -9.97
C LYS A 345 -0.96 1.93 -9.67
N GLY A 346 -0.83 3.23 -9.90
CA GLY A 346 -1.89 4.21 -9.64
C GLY A 346 -3.19 3.95 -10.42
N TRP A 347 -3.14 3.15 -11.50
CA TRP A 347 -4.30 2.80 -12.32
C TRP A 347 -4.97 1.47 -11.92
N SER A 348 -4.30 0.59 -11.17
CA SER A 348 -4.85 -0.72 -10.79
C SER A 348 -5.67 -0.65 -9.50
N SER A 349 -6.86 -1.26 -9.51
CA SER A 349 -7.86 -1.26 -8.42
C SER A 349 -7.49 -2.08 -7.17
N ALA A 350 -6.21 -2.32 -6.89
CA ALA A 350 -5.81 -2.97 -5.65
C ALA A 350 -6.18 -2.03 -4.48
N PRO A 351 -6.99 -2.49 -3.51
CA PRO A 351 -7.64 -1.62 -2.54
C PRO A 351 -6.59 -0.84 -1.77
N VAL A 352 -6.70 0.47 -1.96
CA VAL A 352 -6.34 1.56 -1.06
C VAL A 352 -5.58 1.10 0.20
N VAL A 353 -4.26 1.02 0.05
CA VAL A 353 -3.23 1.48 1.01
C VAL A 353 -2.03 2.07 0.22
N LEU A 354 -2.22 2.31 -1.08
CA LEU A 354 -1.17 2.29 -2.10
C LEU A 354 -0.59 3.66 -2.47
N LEU A 355 -0.79 4.69 -1.66
CA LEU A 355 -0.69 6.07 -2.14
C LEU A 355 0.22 6.99 -1.30
N PHE A 356 1.17 6.48 -0.52
CA PHE A 356 2.11 7.31 0.27
C PHE A 356 3.57 7.33 -0.23
N VAL A 357 3.82 7.13 -1.53
CA VAL A 357 5.19 7.23 -2.07
C VAL A 357 5.18 8.00 -3.40
N TYR A 358 5.13 9.32 -3.31
CA TYR A 358 6.09 10.28 -3.89
C TYR A 358 5.75 11.72 -3.48
#